data_AF-A0A4Y1ZK73-F1
#
_entry.id   AF-A0A4Y1ZK73-F1
#
_cell.length_a   1.000
_cell.length_b   1.000
_cell.length_c   1.000
_cell.angle_alpha   90.00
_cell.angle_beta   90.00
_cell.angle_gamma   90.00
#
_symmetry.space_group_name_H-M   'P 1'
#
loop_
_entity.id
_entity.type
_entity.pdbx_description
1 polymer ?
#
loop_
_entity_poly.entity_id
_entity_poly.type
_entity_poly.pdbx_seq_one_letter_code
_entity_poly.pdbx_strand_id
1 'polypeptide(L)'
;MLLIYGVCGHKAKSAVRLYRERFPEGPHPTRPTILKVVKRLRETGCLTCRPRVRRLRNVGRKVQPEDVQAYALAHPQSSTKMISENFGV
;
A
#
# COMPACT_ATOMS: atom_id res chain seq x y z
N MET A 1 8.82 7.94 14.33
CA MET A 1 9.94 6.96 14.35
C MET A 1 11.29 7.60 14.00
N LEU A 2 11.43 8.32 12.89
CA LEU A 2 12.69 8.97 12.48
C LEU A 2 13.16 10.08 13.44
N LEU A 3 12.25 10.94 13.88
CA LEU A 3 12.56 11.99 14.86
C LEU A 3 13.13 11.40 16.15
N ILE A 4 12.51 10.33 16.66
CA ILE A 4 12.97 9.59 17.84
C ILE A 4 14.36 9.00 17.59
N TYR A 5 14.62 8.46 16.40
CA TYR A 5 15.94 7.96 16.03
C TYR A 5 17.02 9.06 16.01
N GLY A 6 16.67 10.26 15.54
CA GLY A 6 17.56 11.43 15.59
C GLY A 6 17.83 11.91 17.02
N VAL A 7 16.79 12.05 17.85
CA VAL A 7 16.90 12.42 19.27
C VAL A 7 17.79 11.43 20.04
N CYS A 8 17.73 10.15 19.69
CA CYS A 8 18.59 9.13 20.28
C CYS A 8 20.03 9.10 19.71
N GLY A 9 20.48 10.12 18.97
CA GLY A 9 21.82 10.19 18.40
C GLY A 9 22.09 9.05 17.41
N HIS A 10 21.08 8.70 16.60
CA HIS A 10 21.15 7.61 15.63
C HIS A 10 21.38 6.21 16.25
N LYS A 11 21.09 6.04 17.55
CA LYS A 11 21.12 4.75 18.24
C LYS A 11 19.75 4.07 18.21
N ALA A 12 19.64 3.03 17.38
CA ALA A 12 18.37 2.33 17.18
C ALA A 12 17.84 1.64 18.46
N LYS A 13 18.71 1.12 19.33
CA LYS A 13 18.29 0.48 20.60
C LYS A 13 17.61 1.47 21.54
N SER A 14 18.23 2.64 21.72
CA SER A 14 17.65 3.75 22.50
C SER A 14 16.36 4.26 21.86
N ALA A 15 16.30 4.34 20.53
CA ALA A 15 15.11 4.76 19.82
C ALA A 15 13.93 3.80 20.01
N VAL A 16 14.17 2.48 20.04
CA VAL A 16 13.11 1.50 20.37
C VAL A 16 12.58 1.72 21.78
N ARG A 17 13.48 1.89 22.77
CA ARG A 17 13.09 2.12 24.16
C ARG A 17 12.27 3.41 24.30
N LEU A 18 12.78 4.52 23.76
CA LEU A 18 12.10 5.82 23.81
C LEU A 18 10.76 5.81 23.04
N TYR A 19 10.67 5.02 21.97
CA TYR A 19 9.39 4.85 21.25
C TYR A 19 8.35 4.15 22.12
N ARG A 20 8.73 3.10 22.85
CA ARG A 20 7.83 2.39 23.78
C ARG A 20 7.38 3.27 24.93
N GLU A 21 8.29 4.04 25.52
CA GLU A 21 7.98 4.96 26.61
C GLU A 21 7.00 6.06 26.17
N ARG A 22 7.12 6.55 24.93
CA ARG A 22 6.29 7.64 24.40
C ARG A 22 4.96 7.19 23.80
N PHE A 23 4.88 5.94 23.36
CA PHE A 23 3.70 5.32 22.79
C PHE A 23 3.50 3.95 23.44
N PRO A 24 2.89 3.91 24.64
CA PRO A 24 2.70 2.66 25.38
C PRO A 24 1.71 1.73 24.69
N GLU A 25 0.76 2.27 23.94
CA GLU A 25 -0.27 1.50 23.25
C GLU A 25 0.14 1.09 21.83
N GLY A 26 -0.21 -0.15 21.48
CA GLY A 26 -0.09 -0.68 20.12
C GLY A 26 1.28 -1.29 19.76
N PRO A 27 1.46 -1.67 18.48
CA PRO A 27 2.65 -2.40 18.05
C PRO A 27 3.90 -1.52 18.07
N HIS A 28 4.95 -2.02 18.72
CA HIS A 28 6.23 -1.30 18.81
C HIS A 28 7.20 -1.71 17.69
N PRO A 29 7.89 -0.75 17.07
CA PRO A 29 8.89 -1.05 16.08
C PRO A 29 10.09 -1.76 16.70
N THR A 30 10.64 -2.73 15.98
CA THR A 30 11.88 -3.40 16.35
C THR A 30 13.09 -2.64 15.81
N ARG A 31 14.29 -2.93 16.33
CA ARG A 31 15.55 -2.35 15.84
C ARG A 31 15.72 -2.50 14.31
N PRO A 32 15.49 -3.67 13.69
CA PRO A 32 15.56 -3.82 12.23
C PRO A 32 14.58 -2.92 11.48
N THR A 33 13.37 -2.71 12.00
CA THR A 33 12.37 -1.84 11.36
C THR A 33 12.86 -0.39 11.31
N ILE A 34 13.39 0.13 12.41
CA ILE A 34 13.96 1.49 12.46
C ILE A 34 15.09 1.63 11.44
N LEU A 35 16.02 0.67 11.41
CA LEU A 35 17.14 0.70 10.47
C LEU A 35 16.70 0.59 9.01
N LYS A 36 15.72 -0.25 8.69
CA LYS A 36 15.18 -0.36 7.32
C LYS A 36 14.55 0.95 6.86
N VAL A 37 13.80 1.62 7.72
CA VAL A 37 13.16 2.91 7.40
C VAL A 37 14.22 4.00 7.17
N VAL A 38 15.24 4.08 8.04
CA VAL A 38 16.36 5.02 7.88
C VAL A 38 17.14 4.73 6.60
N LYS A 39 17.45 3.45 6.34
CA LYS A 39 18.17 3.02 5.13
C LYS A 39 17.41 3.44 3.87
N ARG A 40 16.11 3.12 3.78
CA ARG A 40 15.27 3.52 2.65
C ARG A 40 15.25 5.03 2.46
N LEU A 41 15.07 5.79 3.55
CA LEU A 41 15.07 7.25 3.46
C LEU A 41 16.37 7.80 2.88
N ARG A 42 17.52 7.23 3.27
CA ARG A 42 18.83 7.64 2.73
C ARG A 42 19.01 7.25 1.27
N GLU A 43 18.52 6.08 0.88
CA GLU A 43 18.69 5.56 -0.48
C GLU A 43 17.73 6.20 -1.49
N THR A 44 16.48 6.42 -1.12
CA THR A 44 15.42 6.85 -2.07
C THR A 44 14.80 8.20 -1.72
N GLY A 45 15.12 8.79 -0.57
CA GLY A 45 14.48 10.03 -0.10
C GLY A 45 13.01 9.86 0.28
N CYS A 46 12.46 8.64 0.25
CA CYS A 46 11.03 8.40 0.41
C CYS A 46 10.73 7.25 1.38
N LEU A 47 9.75 7.47 2.26
CA LEU A 47 9.29 6.51 3.26
C LEU A 47 8.09 5.68 2.81
N THR A 48 7.39 6.12 1.77
CA THR A 48 6.30 5.36 1.21
C THR A 48 6.90 4.18 0.44
N CYS A 49 6.38 2.98 0.70
CA CYS A 49 6.67 1.86 -0.19
C CYS A 49 6.14 2.23 -1.58
N ARG A 50 6.81 1.78 -2.65
CA ARG A 50 6.16 1.61 -3.96
C ARG A 50 4.76 1.04 -3.70
N PRO A 51 3.70 1.57 -4.34
CA PRO A 51 2.37 1.04 -4.16
C PRO A 51 2.47 -0.47 -4.33
N ARG A 52 2.03 -1.23 -3.31
CA ARG A 52 1.84 -2.66 -3.50
C ARG A 52 1.01 -2.74 -4.76
N VAL A 53 1.55 -3.39 -5.80
CA VAL A 53 0.80 -3.67 -7.02
C VAL A 53 -0.27 -4.68 -6.60
N ARG A 54 -1.28 -4.21 -5.85
CA ARG A 54 -2.59 -4.80 -5.91
C ARG A 54 -2.92 -4.65 -7.39
N ARG A 55 -3.05 -5.77 -8.10
CA ARG A 55 -3.75 -5.76 -9.38
C ARG A 55 -4.98 -4.90 -9.13
N LEU A 56 -5.05 -3.77 -9.82
CA LEU A 56 -6.24 -2.96 -9.83
C LEU A 56 -7.28 -3.91 -10.43
N ARG A 57 -8.14 -4.51 -9.59
CA ARG A 57 -9.43 -4.97 -10.12
C ARG A 57 -10.06 -3.70 -10.70
N ASN A 58 -10.62 -3.77 -11.89
CA ASN A 58 -11.14 -2.63 -12.68
C ASN A 58 -12.32 -1.89 -12.00
N VAL A 59 -12.38 -1.85 -10.67
CA VAL A 59 -13.31 -1.09 -9.85
C VAL A 59 -13.00 0.38 -10.06
N GLY A 60 -13.65 0.98 -11.05
CA GLY A 60 -13.47 2.40 -11.41
C GLY A 60 -13.21 2.69 -12.87
N ARG A 61 -13.21 1.69 -13.78
CA ARG A 61 -13.35 2.03 -15.20
C ARG A 61 -14.74 2.64 -15.37
N LYS A 62 -14.81 3.91 -15.80
CA LYS A 62 -16.07 4.49 -16.30
C LYS A 62 -16.40 3.76 -17.58
N VAL A 63 -17.09 2.64 -17.43
CA VAL A 63 -17.63 1.87 -18.55
C VAL A 63 -18.92 2.53 -18.93
N GLN A 64 -19.01 3.00 -20.16
CA GLN A 64 -20.26 3.52 -20.68
C GLN A 64 -21.20 2.34 -20.94
N PRO A 65 -22.52 2.47 -20.70
CA PRO A 65 -23.45 1.36 -20.91
C PRO A 65 -23.40 0.80 -22.35
N GLU A 66 -23.03 1.64 -23.32
CA GLU A 66 -22.83 1.27 -24.72
C GLU A 66 -21.66 0.28 -24.91
N ASP A 67 -20.59 0.40 -24.12
CA ASP A 67 -19.44 -0.51 -24.17
C ASP A 67 -19.82 -1.91 -23.68
N VAL A 68 -20.67 -1.99 -22.66
CA VAL A 68 -21.19 -3.27 -22.14
C VAL A 68 -22.12 -3.90 -23.18
N GLN A 69 -22.97 -3.09 -23.82
CA GLN A 69 -23.90 -3.55 -24.84
C GLN A 69 -23.16 -4.07 -26.09
N ALA A 70 -22.17 -3.33 -26.59
CA ALA A 70 -21.36 -3.75 -27.73
C ALA A 70 -20.62 -5.06 -27.45
N TYR A 71 -20.10 -5.23 -26.23
CA TYR A 71 -19.44 -6.47 -25.81
C TYR A 71 -20.41 -7.65 -25.70
N ALA A 72 -21.60 -7.46 -25.15
CA ALA A 72 -22.61 -8.51 -25.07
C ALA A 72 -23.07 -8.98 -26.46
N LEU A 73 -23.20 -8.04 -27.41
CA LEU A 73 -23.53 -8.34 -28.81
C LEU A 73 -22.40 -9.08 -29.52
N ALA A 74 -21.14 -8.71 -29.27
CA ALA A 74 -19.97 -9.39 -29.82
C ALA A 74 -19.74 -10.79 -29.21
N HIS A 75 -20.25 -11.03 -27.99
CA HIS A 75 -20.05 -12.27 -27.24
C HIS A 75 -21.38 -12.82 -26.68
N PRO A 76 -22.28 -13.34 -27.53
CA PRO A 76 -23.62 -13.78 -27.12
C PRO A 76 -23.64 -14.97 -26.15
N GLN A 77 -22.52 -15.69 -26.02
CA GLN A 77 -22.35 -16.81 -25.09
C GLN A 77 -21.76 -16.38 -23.73
N SER A 78 -21.39 -15.11 -23.57
CA SER A 78 -20.82 -14.60 -22.33
C SER A 78 -21.89 -14.50 -21.25
N SER A 79 -21.60 -15.02 -20.06
CA SER A 79 -22.50 -14.87 -18.92
C SER A 79 -22.44 -13.46 -18.33
N THR A 80 -23.49 -13.03 -17.63
CA THR A 80 -23.50 -11.76 -16.89
C THR A 80 -22.35 -11.65 -15.90
N LYS A 81 -21.88 -12.78 -15.34
CA LYS A 81 -20.68 -12.86 -14.49
C LYS A 81 -19.38 -12.57 -15.26
N MET A 82 -19.25 -13.09 -16.48
CA MET A 82 -18.08 -12.81 -17.33
C MET A 82 -18.05 -11.34 -17.75
N ILE A 83 -19.22 -10.73 -17.97
CA ILE A 83 -19.35 -9.31 -18.29
C ILE A 83 -18.95 -8.47 -17.07
N SER A 84 -19.42 -8.80 -15.86
CA SER A 84 -19.06 -8.08 -14.63
C SER A 84 -17.57 -8.20 -14.29
N GLU A 85 -16.95 -9.35 -14.52
CA GLU A 85 -15.52 -9.56 -14.30
C GLU A 85 -14.64 -8.74 -15.27
N ASN A 86 -15.05 -8.63 -16.54
CA ASN A 86 -14.32 -7.86 -17.55
C ASN A 86 -14.43 -6.34 -17.34
N PHE A 87 -15.63 -5.86 -16.99
CA PHE A 87 -15.92 -4.43 -16.86
C PHE A 87 -15.80 -3.90 -15.43
N GLY A 88 -15.71 -4.78 -14.43
CA GLY A 88 -15.62 -4.39 -13.02
C GLY A 88 -16.93 -3.80 -12.47
N VAL A 89 -18.08 -4.24 -13.01
CA VAL A 89 -19.44 -3.84 -12.62
C VAL A 89 -19.96 -4.73 -11.50
#